data_AF-A0A7S9GIY4-F1
#
_entry.id   AF-A0A7S9GIY4-F1
#
_cell.length_a   1.000
_cell.length_b   1.000
_cell.length_c   1.000
_cell.angle_alpha   90.00
_cell.angle_beta   90.00
_cell.angle_gamma   90.00
#
_symmetry.space_group_name_H-M   'P 1'
#
loop_
_entity.id
_entity.type
_entity.pdbx_description
1 polymer ?
#
loop_
_entity_poly.entity_id
_entity_poly.type
_entity_poly.pdbx_seq_one_letter_code
_entity_poly.pdbx_strand_id
1 'polypeptide(L)' 'MKKLTVELLEWEARLLLESLAELDAKWAKICETSDDPDEVADYGNDLIQLRLTRDALQEQAIAAFGPGVTNFDRTPL' A
#
# COMPACT_ATOMS: atom_id res chain seq x y z
N MET A 1 -15.50 15.55 -4.38
CA MET A 1 -15.21 14.11 -4.20
C MET A 1 -15.98 13.58 -3.01
N LYS A 2 -16.55 12.38 -3.11
CA LYS A 2 -17.14 11.68 -1.96
C LYS A 2 -16.02 10.98 -1.19
N LYS A 3 -16.13 10.90 0.14
CA LYS A 3 -15.15 10.22 1.00
C LYS A 3 -15.81 9.02 1.69
N LEU A 4 -15.03 7.96 1.86
CA LEU A 4 -15.37 6.83 2.72
C LEU A 4 -14.42 6.88 3.93
N THR A 5 -14.97 6.68 5.13
CA THR A 5 -14.19 6.57 6.36
C THR A 5 -14.32 5.14 6.87
N VAL A 6 -13.21 4.53 7.28
CA VAL A 6 -13.16 3.20 7.90
C VAL A 6 -12.44 3.31 9.23
N GLU A 7 -12.95 2.60 10.24
CA GLU A 7 -12.27 2.41 11.51
C GLU A 7 -11.61 1.04 11.49
N LEU A 8 -10.36 0.96 11.93
CA LEU A 8 -9.54 -0.24 11.83
C LEU A 8 -8.92 -0.56 13.18
N LEU A 9 -8.86 -1.84 13.52
CA LEU A 9 -7.98 -2.37 14.55
C LEU A 9 -6.53 -2.41 14.04
N GLU A 10 -5.57 -2.52 14.95
CA GLU A 10 -4.14 -2.58 14.61
C GLU A 10 -3.83 -3.67 13.59
N TRP A 11 -4.38 -4.88 13.78
CA TRP A 11 -4.13 -6.01 12.87
C TRP A 11 -4.77 -5.80 11.49
N GLU A 12 -5.92 -5.11 11.40
CA GLU A 12 -6.57 -4.77 10.13
C GLU A 12 -5.74 -3.73 9.37
N ALA A 13 -5.29 -2.68 10.07
CA ALA A 13 -4.38 -1.69 9.51
C ALA A 13 -3.08 -2.32 9.01
N ARG A 14 -2.49 -3.24 9.79
CA ARG A 14 -1.30 -4.00 9.39
C ARG A 14 -1.55 -4.82 8.12
N LEU A 15 -2.65 -5.58 8.06
CA LEU A 15 -3.00 -6.38 6.89
C LEU A 15 -3.21 -5.53 5.63
N LEU A 16 -3.90 -4.39 5.76
CA LEU A 16 -4.11 -3.48 4.65
C LEU A 16 -2.79 -2.86 4.17
N LEU A 17 -1.94 -2.40 5.09
CA LEU A 17 -0.62 -1.85 4.74
C LEU A 17 0.28 -2.88 4.07
N GLU A 18 0.29 -4.12 4.56
CA GLU A 18 1.04 -5.23 3.94
C GLU A 18 0.52 -5.50 2.52
N SER A 19 -0.79 -5.57 2.35
CA SER A 19 -1.44 -5.81 1.04
C SER A 19 -1.13 -4.70 0.03
N LEU A 20 -1.14 -3.44 0.49
CA LEU A 20 -0.79 -2.29 -0.35
C LEU A 20 0.69 -2.30 -0.74
N ALA A 21 1.59 -2.74 0.15
CA ALA A 21 3.01 -2.87 -0.14
C ALA A 21 3.29 -3.98 -1.18
N GLU A 22 2.62 -5.13 -1.06
CA GLU A 22 2.72 -6.21 -2.06
C GLU A 22 2.19 -5.76 -3.43
N LEU A 23 1.07 -5.04 -3.46
CA LEU A 23 0.49 -4.52 -4.69
C LEU A 23 1.38 -3.47 -5.35
N ASP A 24 2.01 -2.59 -4.56
CA ASP A 24 3.00 -1.62 -5.05
C ASP A 24 4.15 -2.33 -5.76
N ALA A 25 4.75 -3.33 -5.11
CA ALA A 25 5.84 -4.11 -5.68
C ALA A 25 5.41 -4.82 -6.99
N LYS A 26 4.20 -5.38 -7.02
CA LYS A 26 3.65 -6.01 -8.22
C LYS A 26 3.50 -5.02 -9.37
N TRP A 27 2.88 -3.87 -9.13
CA TRP A 27 2.62 -2.88 -10.18
C TRP A 27 3.88 -2.17 -10.63
N ALA A 28 4.80 -1.85 -9.70
CA ALA A 28 6.12 -1.35 -10.05
C ALA A 28 6.85 -2.34 -10.95
N LYS A 29 6.77 -3.64 -10.67
CA LYS A 29 7.39 -4.66 -11.51
C LYS A 29 6.81 -4.69 -12.92
N ILE A 30 5.49 -4.55 -13.06
CA ILE A 30 4.83 -4.47 -14.38
C ILE A 30 5.35 -3.26 -15.14
N CYS A 31 5.37 -2.07 -14.52
CA CYS A 31 5.91 -0.86 -15.14
C CYS A 31 7.37 -0.99 -15.57
N GLU A 32 8.17 -1.78 -14.87
CA GLU A 32 9.59 -2.01 -15.18
C GLU A 32 9.83 -3.04 -16.29
N THR A 33 8.93 -4.02 -16.44
CA THR A 33 9.18 -5.19 -17.31
C THR A 33 8.23 -5.36 -18.47
N SER A 34 7.13 -4.61 -18.54
CA SER A 34 6.21 -4.68 -19.67
C SER A 34 6.80 -3.96 -20.88
N ASP A 35 6.65 -4.59 -22.05
CA ASP A 35 6.97 -3.99 -23.35
C ASP A 35 5.73 -3.28 -23.96
N ASP A 36 4.57 -3.36 -23.30
CA ASP A 36 3.34 -2.68 -23.73
C ASP A 36 3.28 -1.26 -23.11
N PRO A 37 3.43 -0.19 -23.92
CA PRO A 37 3.44 1.17 -23.41
C PRO A 37 2.09 1.60 -22.80
N ASP A 38 0.97 1.03 -23.26
CA ASP A 38 -0.35 1.36 -22.69
C ASP A 38 -0.50 0.72 -21.31
N GLU A 39 -0.03 -0.52 -21.14
CA GLU A 39 -0.01 -1.20 -19.83
C GLU A 39 0.87 -0.44 -18.82
N VAL A 40 2.06 0.00 -19.24
CA VAL A 40 2.95 0.80 -18.38
C VAL A 40 2.28 2.11 -17.97
N ALA A 41 1.56 2.77 -18.88
CA ALA A 41 0.86 4.01 -18.58
C ALA A 41 -0.30 3.80 -17.58
N ASP A 42 -1.10 2.76 -17.78
CA ASP A 42 -2.24 2.43 -16.93
C ASP A 42 -1.78 2.08 -15.50
N TYR A 43 -0.88 1.11 -15.36
CA TYR A 43 -0.34 0.73 -14.05
C TYR A 43 0.49 1.85 -13.42
N GLY A 44 1.20 2.66 -14.21
CA GLY A 44 1.99 3.78 -13.71
C GLY A 44 1.13 4.85 -13.04
N ASN A 45 -0.01 5.19 -13.65
CA ASN A 45 -0.96 6.13 -13.09
C ASN A 45 -1.61 5.60 -11.81
N ASP A 46 -2.04 4.34 -11.82
CA ASP A 46 -2.67 3.70 -10.66
C ASP A 46 -1.69 3.49 -9.51
N LEU A 47 -0.41 3.19 -9.80
CA LEU A 47 0.64 3.07 -8.80
C LEU A 47 0.87 4.37 -8.02
N ILE A 48 0.73 5.53 -8.66
CA ILE A 48 0.79 6.83 -7.96
C ILE A 48 -0.35 6.93 -6.94
N GLN A 49 -1.59 6.58 -7.34
CA GLN A 49 -2.74 6.63 -6.44
C GLN A 49 -2.62 5.63 -5.29
N LEU A 50 -2.09 4.44 -5.57
CA LEU A 50 -1.81 3.41 -4.58
C LEU A 50 -0.81 3.91 -3.53
N ARG A 51 0.29 4.53 -3.96
CA ARG A 51 1.33 5.08 -3.06
C ARG A 51 0.78 6.18 -2.18
N LEU A 52 0.02 7.11 -2.75
CA LEU A 52 -0.64 8.17 -1.97
C LEU A 52 -1.60 7.59 -0.92
N THR A 53 -2.35 6.55 -1.28
CA THR A 53 -3.28 5.86 -0.37
C THR A 53 -2.52 5.14 0.75
N ARG A 54 -1.47 4.40 0.41
CA ARG A 54 -0.62 3.68 1.37
C ARG A 54 0.04 4.65 2.34
N ASP A 55 0.64 5.73 1.83
CA ASP A 55 1.36 6.69 2.66
C ASP A 55 0.41 7.39 3.65
N ALA A 56 -0.80 7.76 3.20
CA ALA A 56 -1.82 8.33 4.07
C ALA A 56 -2.35 7.36 5.13
N LEU A 57 -2.53 6.08 4.79
CA LEU A 57 -2.92 5.04 5.75
C LEU A 57 -1.79 4.77 6.75
N GLN A 58 -0.55 4.73 6.27
CA GLN A 58 0.64 4.47 7.09
C GLN A 58 0.84 5.56 8.13
N GLU A 59 0.71 6.83 7.74
CA GLU A 59 0.81 7.96 8.67
C GLU A 59 -0.25 7.85 9.78
N GLN A 60 -1.51 7.57 9.43
CA GLN A 60 -2.60 7.41 10.38
C GLN A 60 -2.39 6.18 11.29
N ALA A 61 -1.96 5.06 10.74
CA ALA A 61 -1.73 3.83 11.50
C ALA A 61 -0.55 3.99 12.48
N ILE A 62 0.55 4.62 12.06
CA ILE A 62 1.69 4.89 12.95
C ILE A 62 1.28 5.84 14.07
N ALA A 63 0.48 6.86 13.78
CA ALA A 63 -0.01 7.79 14.79
C ALA A 63 -0.92 7.09 15.83
N ALA A 64 -1.71 6.10 15.42
CA ALA A 64 -2.65 5.39 16.29
C ALA A 64 -2.03 4.21 17.07
N PHE A 65 -1.16 3.44 16.43
CA PHE A 65 -0.66 2.14 16.94
C PHE A 65 0.86 2.10 17.14
N GLY A 66 1.57 3.16 16.75
CA GLY A 66 3.03 3.22 16.79
C GLY A 66 3.72 2.58 15.58
N PRO A 67 5.05 2.66 15.48
CA PRO A 67 5.81 2.23 14.31
C PRO A 67 5.81 0.71 14.08
N GLY A 68 5.40 -0.10 15.06
CA GLY A 68 5.34 -1.55 14.94
C GLY A 68 4.30 -2.05 13.92
N VAL A 69 3.27 -1.24 13.61
CA VAL A 69 2.19 -1.61 12.68
C VAL A 69 2.66 -1.81 11.23
N THR A 70 3.82 -1.25 10.87
CA THR A 70 4.44 -1.40 9.55
C THR A 70 5.50 -2.51 9.50
N ASN A 71 5.75 -3.20 10.61
CA ASN A 71 6.64 -4.34 10.62
C ASN A 71 5.88 -5.58 10.16
N PHE A 72 6.14 -6.03 8.93
CA PHE A 72 5.51 -7.22 8.35
C PHE A 72 6.30 -8.52 8.57
N ASP A 73 7.40 -8.48 9.32
CA ASP A 73 8.21 -9.67 9.59
C ASP A 73 7.40 -10.75 10.32
N ARG A 74 7.54 -11.99 9.83
CA ARG A 74 6.92 -13.22 10.39
C ARG A 74 7.97 -14.19 10.95
N THR A 75 9.24 -13.80 10.98
CA THR A 75 10.32 -14.62 11.52
C THR A 75 10.04 -14.90 13.00
N PRO A 76 9.91 -16.17 13.41
CA PRO A 76 9.78 -16.51 14.83
C PRO A 76 11.03 -16.05 15.58
N LEU A 77 10.85 -15.44 16.75
CA LEU A 77 11.94 -15.13 17.68
C LEU A 77 12.68 -16.39 18.13
#